data_AF-A0A537TN50-F1
#
_entry.id   AF-A0A537TN50-F1
#
_cell.length_a   1.000
_cell.length_b   1.000
_cell.length_c   1.000
_cell.angle_alpha   90.00
_cell.angle_beta   90.00
_cell.angle_gamma   90.00
#
_symmetry.space_group_name_H-M   'P 1'
#
loop_
_entity.id
_entity.type
_entity.pdbx_description
1 polymer ?
#
loop_
_entity_poly.entity_id
_entity_poly.type
_entity_poly.pdbx_seq_one_letter_code
_entity_poly.pdbx_strand_id
1 'polypeptide(L)'
;SLITFVSLFGLDFGFLVGGGALLTEVVFGLPGVGFLTYQSLQNLDLPVIMATVIYGAFFIVLANAIVDVGYAWLDPRIRPA
;
A
#
# COMPACT_ATOMS: atom_id res chain seq x y z
N SER A 1 -13.49 -13.73 14.46
CA SER A 1 -13.65 -12.40 13.83
C SER A 1 -12.34 -11.65 13.57
N LEU A 2 -11.16 -12.26 13.76
CA LEU A 2 -9.87 -11.63 13.44
C LEU A 2 -9.58 -11.58 11.93
N ILE A 3 -10.12 -12.54 11.16
CA ILE A 3 -10.13 -12.53 9.70
C ILE A 3 -10.75 -11.25 9.14
N THR A 4 -11.90 -10.84 9.64
CA THR A 4 -12.57 -9.61 9.18
C THR A 4 -11.75 -8.36 9.50
N PHE A 5 -11.07 -8.34 10.64
CA PHE A 5 -10.24 -7.20 11.05
C PHE A 5 -9.01 -7.04 10.15
N VAL A 6 -8.34 -8.13 9.84
CA VAL A 6 -7.13 -8.12 9.00
C VAL A 6 -7.46 -7.83 7.53
N SER A 7 -8.59 -8.34 7.01
CA SER A 7 -9.07 -7.98 5.67
C SER A 7 -9.43 -6.49 5.54
N LEU A 8 -10.07 -5.90 6.56
CA LEU A 8 -10.37 -4.47 6.57
C LEU A 8 -9.10 -3.62 6.65
N PHE A 9 -8.13 -4.03 7.49
CA PHE A 9 -6.85 -3.34 7.59
C PHE A 9 -6.08 -3.35 6.27
N GLY A 10 -6.07 -4.47 5.54
CA GLY A 10 -5.45 -4.55 4.21
C GLY A 10 -6.09 -3.60 3.19
N LEU A 11 -7.41 -3.43 3.26
CA LEU A 11 -8.16 -2.51 2.40
C LEU A 11 -7.86 -1.04 2.74
N ASP A 12 -7.82 -0.70 4.02
CA ASP A 12 -7.44 0.64 4.49
C ASP A 12 -5.99 0.98 4.13
N PHE A 13 -5.08 0.03 4.27
CA PHE A 13 -3.68 0.19 3.86
C PHE A 13 -3.55 0.39 2.35
N GLY A 14 -4.30 -0.38 1.56
CA GLY A 14 -4.38 -0.19 0.10
C GLY A 14 -4.89 1.19 -0.29
N PHE A 15 -5.89 1.72 0.43
CA PHE A 15 -6.39 3.07 0.22
C PHE A 15 -5.34 4.15 0.53
N LEU A 16 -4.61 3.99 1.65
CA LEU A 16 -3.57 4.94 2.05
C LEU A 16 -2.42 4.98 1.02
N VAL A 17 -1.92 3.82 0.59
CA VAL A 17 -0.82 3.73 -0.38
C VAL A 17 -1.28 4.10 -1.80
N GLY A 18 -2.51 3.75 -2.18
CA GLY A 18 -3.05 3.95 -3.53
C GLY A 18 -3.46 5.39 -3.85
N GLY A 19 -3.61 6.27 -2.86
CA GLY A 19 -3.97 7.66 -3.13
C GLY A 19 -4.18 8.56 -1.92
N GLY A 20 -4.50 8.00 -0.74
CA GLY A 20 -4.68 8.80 0.48
C GLY A 20 -3.43 9.57 0.90
N ALA A 21 -2.26 8.92 0.84
CA ALA A 21 -0.97 9.56 1.10
C ALA A 21 -0.64 10.64 0.06
N LEU A 22 -0.96 10.40 -1.22
CA LEU A 22 -0.73 11.39 -2.28
C LEU A 22 -1.55 12.66 -2.07
N LEU A 23 -2.84 12.53 -1.78
CA LEU A 23 -3.72 13.68 -1.53
C LEU A 23 -3.25 14.48 -0.31
N THR A 24 -2.86 13.81 0.76
CA THR A 24 -2.36 14.48 1.97
C THR A 24 -1.01 15.17 1.73
N GLU A 25 -0.08 14.56 1.01
CA GLU A 25 1.20 15.17 0.65
C GLU A 25 1.02 16.42 -0.23
N VAL A 26 0.11 16.37 -1.22
CA VAL A 26 -0.14 17.49 -2.14
C VAL A 26 -0.87 18.64 -1.44
N VAL A 27 -1.88 18.35 -0.62
CA VAL A 27 -2.67 19.39 0.06
C VAL A 27 -1.86 20.11 1.14
N PHE A 28 -1.02 19.37 1.88
CA PHE A 28 -0.21 19.95 2.96
C PHE A 28 1.22 20.35 2.52
N GLY A 29 1.58 20.13 1.26
CA GLY A 29 2.91 20.47 0.73
C GLY A 29 4.05 19.67 1.36
N LEU A 30 3.79 18.42 1.75
CA LEU A 30 4.79 17.56 2.36
C LEU A 30 5.64 16.87 1.29
N PRO A 31 6.99 16.81 1.46
CA PRO A 31 7.85 16.11 0.53
C PRO A 31 7.69 14.59 0.70
N GLY A 32 7.14 13.93 -0.31
CA GLY A 32 6.95 12.48 -0.32
C GLY A 32 6.77 11.88 -1.72
N VAL A 33 6.53 10.57 -1.77
CA VAL A 33 6.44 9.80 -3.03
C VAL A 33 5.16 10.13 -3.79
N GLY A 34 4.08 10.43 -3.08
CA GLY A 34 2.83 10.92 -3.67
C GLY A 34 3.00 12.30 -4.30
N PHE A 35 3.68 13.21 -3.61
CA PHE A 35 4.01 14.53 -4.13
C PHE A 35 4.88 14.44 -5.41
N LEU A 36 5.90 13.58 -5.42
CA LEU A 36 6.71 13.30 -6.61
C LEU A 36 5.88 12.74 -7.76
N THR A 37 4.95 11.83 -7.47
CA THR A 37 4.04 11.27 -8.47
C THR A 37 3.15 12.36 -9.06
N TYR A 38 2.60 13.23 -8.22
CA TYR A 38 1.77 14.36 -8.66
C TYR A 38 2.55 15.33 -9.56
N GLN A 39 3.77 15.71 -9.18
CA GLN A 39 4.61 16.58 -9.98
C GLN A 39 4.98 15.94 -11.34
N SER A 40 5.25 14.63 -11.33
CA SER A 40 5.57 13.87 -12.54
C SER A 40 4.37 13.75 -13.48
N LEU A 41 3.15 13.59 -12.94
CA LEU A 41 1.91 13.64 -13.72
C LEU A 41 1.72 15.00 -14.39
N GLN A 42 2.04 16.09 -13.68
CA GLN A 42 1.95 17.44 -14.22
C GLN A 42 2.96 17.71 -15.35
N ASN A 43 4.18 17.20 -15.19
CA ASN A 43 5.26 17.34 -16.17
C ASN A 43 5.24 16.26 -17.26
N LEU A 44 4.28 15.32 -17.21
CA LEU A 44 4.20 14.15 -18.08
C LEU A 44 5.49 13.31 -18.12
N ASP A 45 6.19 13.24 -16.99
CA ASP A 45 7.40 12.44 -16.83
C ASP A 45 7.03 10.97 -16.61
N LEU A 46 6.77 10.27 -17.72
CA LEU A 46 6.35 8.86 -17.72
C LEU A 46 7.34 7.92 -16.99
N PRO A 47 8.67 8.03 -17.17
CA PRO A 47 9.62 7.24 -16.39
C PRO A 47 9.42 7.33 -14.88
N VAL A 48 9.24 8.55 -14.35
CA VAL A 48 9.08 8.74 -12.90
C VAL A 48 7.73 8.23 -12.42
N ILE A 49 6.66 8.44 -13.20
CA ILE A 49 5.33 7.87 -12.90
C ILE A 49 5.41 6.33 -12.82
N MET A 50 6.07 5.68 -13.78
CA MET A 50 6.23 4.22 -13.75
C MET A 50 7.04 3.77 -12.54
N ALA A 51 8.11 4.48 -12.19
CA ALA A 51 8.93 4.17 -11.02
C ALA A 51 8.11 4.28 -9.72
N THR A 52 7.29 5.32 -9.55
CA THR A 52 6.48 5.49 -8.34
C THR A 52 5.35 4.47 -8.25
N VAL A 53 4.75 4.07 -9.39
CA VAL A 53 3.76 2.99 -9.45
C VAL A 53 4.36 1.65 -9.05
N ILE A 54 5.54 1.29 -9.60
CA ILE A 54 6.24 0.05 -9.25
C ILE A 54 6.64 0.06 -7.76
N TYR A 55 7.12 1.20 -7.26
CA TYR A 55 7.44 1.40 -5.86
C TYR A 55 6.21 1.15 -4.97
N GLY A 56 5.08 1.78 -5.27
CA GLY A 56 3.82 1.57 -4.52
C GLY A 56 3.35 0.12 -4.58
N ALA A 57 3.39 -0.49 -5.76
CA ALA A 57 3.01 -1.90 -5.96
C ALA A 57 3.86 -2.86 -5.11
N PHE A 58 5.17 -2.62 -5.01
CA PHE A 58 6.05 -3.41 -4.16
C PHE A 58 5.60 -3.39 -2.69
N PHE A 59 5.29 -2.21 -2.13
CA PHE A 59 4.83 -2.10 -0.74
C PHE A 59 3.45 -2.73 -0.53
N ILE A 60 2.54 -2.62 -1.51
CA ILE A 60 1.23 -3.28 -1.44
C ILE A 60 1.39 -4.80 -1.41
N VAL A 61 2.23 -5.35 -2.29
CA VAL A 61 2.51 -6.80 -2.31
C VAL A 61 3.18 -7.24 -1.02
N LEU A 62 4.15 -6.47 -0.51
CA LEU A 62 4.82 -6.74 0.76
C LEU A 62 3.84 -6.74 1.92
N ALA A 63 2.93 -5.76 2.00
CA ALA A 63 1.92 -5.68 3.04
C ALA A 63 0.94 -6.86 2.99
N ASN A 64 0.48 -7.25 1.78
CA ASN A 64 -0.34 -8.44 1.61
C ASN A 64 0.41 -9.72 2.03
N ALA A 65 1.68 -9.85 1.68
CA ALA A 65 2.49 -10.98 2.12
C ALA A 65 2.66 -11.02 3.65
N ILE A 66 2.84 -9.87 4.31
CA ILE A 66 2.89 -9.77 5.78
C ILE A 66 1.55 -10.20 6.39
N VAL A 67 0.43 -9.79 5.78
CA VAL A 67 -0.92 -10.19 6.19
C VAL A 67 -1.09 -11.71 6.08
N ASP A 68 -0.68 -12.32 4.97
CA ASP A 68 -0.77 -13.76 4.75
C ASP A 68 0.10 -14.55 5.75
N VAL A 69 1.33 -14.08 6.04
CA VAL A 69 2.19 -14.65 7.07
C VAL A 69 1.57 -14.50 8.46
N GLY A 70 0.98 -13.34 8.75
CA GLY A 70 0.24 -13.10 9.98
C GLY A 70 -0.92 -14.08 10.15
N TYR A 71 -1.66 -14.34 9.07
CA TYR A 71 -2.70 -15.37 9.05
C TYR A 71 -2.15 -16.78 9.30
N ALA A 72 -1.06 -17.16 8.65
CA ALA A 72 -0.43 -18.48 8.87
C ALA A 72 0.05 -18.67 10.31
N TRP A 73 0.49 -17.61 10.98
CA TRP A 73 0.89 -17.64 12.39
C TRP A 73 -0.29 -17.66 13.36
N LEU A 74 -1.37 -16.94 13.02
CA LEU A 74 -2.52 -16.77 13.90
C LEU A 74 -3.58 -17.87 13.75
N ASP A 75 -3.49 -18.70 12.71
CA ASP A 75 -4.40 -19.84 12.52
C ASP A 75 -3.80 -21.16 13.06
N PRO A 76 -4.14 -21.59 14.28
CA PRO A 76 -3.69 -22.88 14.84
C PRO A 76 -4.39 -24.10 14.21
N ARG A 77 -5.25 -23.94 13.19
CA ARG A 77 -5.99 -25.05 12.55
C ARG A 77 -5.22 -25.78 11.46
N ILE A 78 -4.02 -25.34 11.09
CA ILE A 78 -3.12 -26.04 10.15
C ILE A 78 -2.31 -27.15 10.84
N ARG A 79 -2.73 -27.62 12.03
CA ARG A 79 -2.26 -28.90 12.58
C ARG A 79 -3.09 -30.02 11.94
N PRO A 80 -2.60 -30.74 10.91
CA PRO A 80 -3.20 -32.03 10.59
C PRO A 80 -3.05 -32.92 11.83
N ALA A 81 -4.16 -33.53 12.24
CA ALA A 81 -4.15 -34.63 13.20
C ALA A 81 -3.33 -35.82 12.66
#